data_AF-A0A7M7G8V6-F1
#
_entry.id   AF-A0A7M7G8V6-F1
#
_cell.length_a   1.000
_cell.length_b   1.000
_cell.length_c   1.000
_cell.angle_alpha   90.00
_cell.angle_beta   90.00
_cell.angle_gamma   90.00
#
_symmetry.space_group_name_H-M   'P 1'
#
loop_
_entity.id
_entity.type
_entity.pdbx_description
1 polymer ?
#
loop_
_entity_poly.entity_id
_entity_poly.type
_entity_poly.pdbx_seq_one_letter_code
_entity_poly.pdbx_strand_id
1 'polypeptide(L)'
;MSCNNCQAKFSFFTKEVGCAKCGFSYCTKCLKYKVQLPVVGEKKICGRCYNKMQTVAKPVTATEDFSIPDGLDEPLAPIDITKKMESLENPARPPITMYRQGSKLDRLQVGLDPIDQEIVNRLKKLKDEDKQLPPPTEDEIRRRLALLQDQDPDFENQPVNIHQVDTRTDQEKTDDLIKEYLEILEISKASGEIDTDIQARLDNLRGIDSSKHKNDITDFEEDDDETATMKVIQKALAEATLEAKYGDVDELVDIETEQGAQCSKNTHHDDYVDTCVLCDQTANLVMCKGCTGDLYCPVCFEDNHDDFEMHKHTTVPFKPRKYSD
;
A
#
# COMPACT_ATOMS: atom_id res chain seq x y z
N MET A 1 25.75 -13.02 -21.91
CA MET A 1 25.61 -14.10 -20.91
C MET A 1 26.89 -14.21 -20.09
N SER A 2 26.79 -14.41 -18.78
CA SER A 2 27.93 -14.54 -17.86
C SER A 2 27.76 -15.75 -16.93
N CYS A 3 28.85 -16.22 -16.35
CA CYS A 3 28.84 -17.34 -15.42
C CYS A 3 27.97 -17.06 -14.18
N ASN A 4 27.04 -17.96 -13.86
CA ASN A 4 26.12 -17.83 -12.71
C ASN A 4 26.79 -17.96 -11.32
N ASN A 5 28.11 -18.15 -11.24
CA ASN A 5 28.85 -18.21 -9.98
C ASN A 5 29.87 -17.09 -9.83
N CYS A 6 30.73 -16.86 -10.83
CA CYS A 6 31.78 -15.83 -10.76
C CYS A 6 31.49 -14.59 -11.61
N GLN A 7 30.33 -14.53 -12.28
CA GLN A 7 29.91 -13.43 -13.17
C GLN A 7 30.87 -13.10 -14.33
N ALA A 8 31.87 -13.95 -14.59
CA ALA A 8 32.74 -13.80 -15.75
C ALA A 8 31.94 -13.88 -17.06
N LYS A 9 32.14 -12.90 -17.94
CA LYS A 9 31.51 -12.88 -19.28
C LYS A 9 32.04 -14.04 -20.13
N PHE A 10 31.15 -14.71 -20.85
CA PHE A 10 31.55 -15.74 -21.81
C PHE A 10 32.18 -15.09 -23.05
N SER A 11 33.27 -15.68 -23.52
CA SER A 11 34.07 -15.21 -24.65
C SER A 11 34.76 -16.41 -25.31
N PHE A 12 35.51 -16.17 -26.38
CA PHE A 12 36.34 -17.21 -26.99
C PHE A 12 37.31 -17.89 -26.01
N PHE A 13 37.79 -17.17 -24.99
CA PHE A 13 38.67 -17.72 -23.95
C PHE A 13 37.92 -18.35 -22.77
N THR A 14 36.63 -18.02 -22.61
CA THR A 14 35.77 -18.46 -21.50
C THR A 14 34.53 -19.14 -22.05
N LYS A 15 34.67 -20.43 -22.39
CA LYS A 15 33.57 -21.26 -22.91
C LYS A 15 32.43 -21.38 -21.90
N GLU A 16 31.22 -21.26 -22.40
CA GLU A 16 29.97 -21.52 -21.68
C GLU A 16 29.71 -23.02 -21.56
N VAL A 17 29.47 -23.50 -20.34
CA VAL A 17 29.12 -24.91 -20.04
C VAL A 17 27.94 -24.94 -19.08
N GLY A 18 26.89 -25.68 -19.45
CA GLY A 18 25.69 -25.86 -18.61
C GLY A 18 25.89 -26.87 -17.48
N CYS A 19 25.30 -26.61 -16.32
CA CYS A 19 25.20 -27.59 -15.24
C CYS A 19 24.16 -28.67 -15.58
N ALA A 20 24.53 -29.95 -15.50
CA ALA A 20 23.62 -31.05 -15.82
C ALA A 20 22.41 -31.19 -14.88
N LYS A 21 22.43 -30.57 -13.69
CA LYS A 21 21.33 -30.63 -12.72
C LYS A 21 20.40 -29.41 -12.78
N CYS A 22 20.93 -28.19 -12.86
CA CYS A 22 20.12 -26.96 -12.83
C CYS A 22 20.01 -26.22 -14.17
N GLY A 23 20.70 -26.67 -15.23
CA GLY A 23 20.64 -26.06 -16.56
C GLY A 23 21.35 -24.71 -16.71
N PHE A 24 21.68 -24.03 -15.62
CA PHE A 24 22.37 -22.73 -15.67
C PHE A 24 23.77 -22.82 -16.27
N SER A 25 24.18 -21.72 -16.91
CA SER A 25 25.47 -21.58 -17.56
C SER A 25 26.58 -21.16 -16.59
N TYR A 26 27.72 -21.84 -16.69
CA TYR A 26 28.90 -21.62 -15.87
C TYR A 26 30.16 -21.65 -16.74
N CYS A 27 31.23 -21.01 -16.28
CA CYS A 27 32.54 -21.22 -16.88
C CYS A 27 33.12 -22.57 -16.45
N THR A 28 34.04 -23.11 -17.23
CA THR A 28 34.75 -24.37 -16.92
C THR A 28 35.40 -24.38 -15.54
N LYS A 29 35.84 -23.21 -15.05
CA LYS A 29 36.41 -23.04 -13.71
C LYS A 29 35.37 -23.18 -12.60
N CYS A 30 34.11 -22.83 -12.82
CA CYS A 30 33.06 -22.91 -11.78
C CYS A 30 32.34 -24.26 -11.79
N LEU A 31 32.39 -25.02 -12.90
CA LEU A 31 31.78 -26.34 -13.03
C LEU A 31 32.77 -27.47 -12.70
N LYS A 32 33.19 -27.55 -11.43
CA LYS A 32 34.26 -28.44 -10.97
C LYS A 32 33.80 -29.83 -10.54
N TYR A 33 32.58 -29.95 -10.03
CA TYR A 33 32.13 -31.16 -9.34
C TYR A 33 31.59 -32.18 -10.34
N LYS A 34 32.10 -33.41 -10.29
CA LYS A 34 31.59 -34.53 -11.11
C LYS A 34 30.65 -35.37 -10.26
N VAL A 35 29.49 -35.69 -10.81
CA VAL A 35 28.51 -36.58 -10.18
C VAL A 35 28.05 -37.61 -11.19
N GLN A 36 27.88 -38.85 -10.72
CA GLN A 36 27.23 -39.91 -11.47
C GLN A 36 25.72 -39.66 -11.41
N LEU A 37 25.14 -39.24 -12.53
CA LEU A 37 23.70 -39.09 -12.65
C LEU A 37 23.11 -40.41 -13.15
N PRO A 38 22.03 -40.93 -12.52
CA PRO A 38 21.50 -42.28 -12.79
C PRO A 38 21.08 -42.53 -14.25
N VAL A 39 20.87 -41.49 -15.04
CA VAL A 39 20.35 -41.61 -16.42
C VAL A 39 21.39 -41.22 -17.49
N VAL A 40 22.45 -40.49 -17.15
CA VAL A 40 23.31 -39.84 -18.18
C VAL A 40 24.82 -39.94 -17.92
N GLY A 41 25.23 -40.81 -17.00
CA GLY A 41 26.65 -41.06 -16.68
C GLY A 41 27.31 -39.95 -15.87
N GLU A 42 28.64 -39.88 -15.91
CA GLU A 42 29.43 -38.87 -15.19
C GLU A 42 29.32 -37.49 -15.87
N LYS A 43 28.62 -36.56 -15.21
CA LYS A 43 28.50 -35.18 -15.67
C LYS A 43 28.97 -34.17 -14.63
N LYS A 44 29.43 -33.02 -15.12
CA LYS A 44 29.86 -31.91 -14.27
C LYS A 44 28.67 -31.05 -13.84
N ILE A 45 28.62 -30.71 -12.56
CA ILE A 45 27.59 -29.88 -11.94
C ILE A 45 28.22 -28.71 -11.18
N CYS A 46 27.43 -27.69 -10.88
CA CYS A 46 27.87 -26.52 -10.11
C CYS A 46 27.92 -26.84 -8.61
N GLY A 47 28.71 -26.06 -7.85
CA GLY A 47 28.88 -26.28 -6.41
C GLY A 47 27.58 -26.21 -5.60
N ARG A 48 26.64 -25.34 -6.00
CA ARG A 48 25.31 -25.26 -5.37
C ARG A 48 24.55 -26.57 -5.53
N CYS A 49 24.55 -27.15 -6.72
CA CYS A 49 23.90 -28.44 -6.99
C CYS A 49 24.59 -29.60 -6.27
N TYR A 50 25.91 -29.57 -6.17
CA TYR A 50 26.69 -30.58 -5.45
C TYR A 50 26.40 -30.56 -3.94
N ASN A 51 26.41 -29.38 -3.31
CA ASN A 51 26.07 -29.23 -1.90
C ASN A 51 24.63 -29.67 -1.62
N LYS A 52 23.67 -29.26 -2.46
CA LYS A 52 22.29 -29.73 -2.37
C LYS A 52 22.13 -31.24 -2.52
N MET A 53 23.06 -31.95 -3.19
CA MET A 53 23.03 -33.41 -3.26
C MET A 53 23.64 -34.05 -2.01
N GLN A 54 24.70 -33.47 -1.46
CA GLN A 54 25.30 -33.97 -0.22
C GLN A 54 24.38 -33.82 1.00
N THR A 55 23.57 -32.76 1.06
CA THR A 55 22.64 -32.55 2.18
C THR A 55 21.50 -33.56 2.20
N VAL A 56 21.03 -34.04 1.03
CA VAL A 56 19.99 -35.10 0.95
C VAL A 56 20.56 -36.52 1.10
N ALA A 57 21.87 -36.70 0.93
CA ALA A 57 22.54 -38.00 1.08
C ALA A 57 22.81 -38.37 2.55
N LYS A 58 22.61 -37.44 3.50
CA LYS A 58 22.47 -37.77 4.93
C LYS A 58 20.97 -37.96 5.21
N PRO A 59 20.49 -39.17 5.55
CA PRO A 59 19.08 -39.37 5.80
C PRO A 59 18.75 -38.72 7.14
N VAL A 60 18.13 -37.54 7.09
CA VAL A 60 17.34 -37.02 8.20
C VAL A 60 15.91 -37.46 7.92
N THR A 61 15.52 -38.57 8.52
CA THR A 61 14.13 -39.03 8.54
C THR A 61 13.31 -38.01 9.32
N ALA A 62 12.46 -37.29 8.61
CA ALA A 62 11.43 -36.44 9.19
C ALA A 62 10.22 -37.32 9.53
N THR A 63 10.03 -37.60 10.80
CA THR A 63 8.74 -37.93 11.42
C THR A 63 8.81 -37.46 12.87
N GLU A 64 7.81 -36.64 13.20
CA GLU A 64 7.20 -36.28 14.49
C GLU A 64 7.89 -36.61 15.83
N ASP A 65 7.65 -35.68 16.76
CA ASP A 65 7.79 -35.75 18.21
C ASP A 65 9.18 -35.52 18.82
N PHE A 66 9.31 -34.31 19.36
CA PHE A 66 10.29 -33.93 20.37
C PHE A 66 10.16 -34.86 21.59
N SER A 67 11.12 -35.76 21.73
CA SER A 67 11.46 -36.38 23.00
C SER A 67 12.98 -36.37 23.12
N ILE A 68 13.48 -35.55 24.03
CA ILE A 68 14.90 -35.46 24.40
C ILE A 68 15.27 -36.76 25.13
N PRO A 69 16.23 -37.57 24.64
CA PRO A 69 16.82 -38.61 25.46
C PRO A 69 17.97 -38.00 26.26
N ASP A 70 17.77 -38.07 27.56
CA ASP A 70 18.67 -37.72 28.63
C ASP A 70 19.99 -38.52 28.55
N GLY A 71 21.11 -37.82 28.77
CA GLY A 71 22.40 -38.38 29.16
C GLY A 71 23.24 -39.11 28.11
N LEU A 72 24.22 -38.42 27.53
CA LEU A 72 25.64 -38.82 27.62
C LEU A 72 26.52 -37.56 27.53
N ASP A 73 27.01 -37.15 28.70
CA ASP A 73 28.11 -36.22 28.89
C ASP A 73 29.37 -36.73 28.18
N GLU A 74 29.65 -36.19 26.99
CA GLU A 74 31.01 -36.14 26.48
C GLU A 74 31.26 -34.72 25.97
N PRO A 75 31.95 -33.86 26.75
CA PRO A 75 32.26 -32.52 26.29
C PRO A 75 33.22 -32.66 25.11
N LEU A 76 32.69 -32.50 23.90
CA LEU A 76 33.48 -32.19 22.73
C LEU A 76 34.44 -31.08 23.13
N ALA A 77 35.75 -31.36 23.08
CA ALA A 77 36.78 -30.41 23.45
C ALA A 77 36.45 -29.04 22.83
N PRO A 78 36.43 -27.94 23.61
CA PRO A 78 36.17 -26.62 23.07
C PRO A 78 37.12 -26.37 21.90
N ILE A 79 36.59 -26.50 20.69
CA ILE A 79 37.32 -26.09 19.50
C ILE A 79 37.40 -24.60 19.68
N ASP A 80 38.60 -24.11 19.98
CA ASP A 80 38.85 -22.70 20.20
C ASP A 80 38.68 -21.97 18.86
N ILE A 81 37.42 -21.64 18.57
CA ILE A 81 36.98 -21.02 17.31
C ILE A 81 37.71 -19.67 17.16
N THR A 82 38.04 -19.01 18.27
CA THR A 82 38.79 -17.74 18.28
C THR A 82 40.17 -17.91 17.64
N LYS A 83 40.94 -18.91 18.08
CA LYS A 83 42.27 -19.22 17.55
C LYS A 83 42.25 -19.66 16.09
N LYS A 84 41.18 -20.35 15.67
CA LYS A 84 40.98 -20.78 14.28
C LYS A 84 40.57 -19.62 13.37
N MET A 85 39.78 -18.67 13.87
CA MET A 85 39.41 -17.43 13.16
C MET A 85 40.59 -16.48 13.02
N GLU A 86 41.48 -16.41 14.00
CA GLU A 86 42.74 -15.64 13.94
C GLU A 86 43.76 -16.26 12.97
N SER A 87 43.74 -17.58 12.79
CA SER A 87 44.65 -18.32 11.90
C SER A 87 44.22 -18.35 10.43
N LEU A 88 43.01 -17.88 10.10
CA LEU A 88 42.56 -17.78 8.72
C LEU A 88 43.10 -16.48 8.11
N GLU A 89 44.19 -16.61 7.34
CA GLU A 89 44.70 -15.51 6.53
C GLU A 89 43.63 -15.04 5.55
N ASN A 90 43.13 -13.82 5.79
CA ASN A 90 42.13 -13.18 4.95
C ASN A 90 42.72 -12.92 3.54
N PRO A 91 42.23 -13.60 2.48
CA PRO A 91 42.78 -13.48 1.13
C PRO A 91 42.51 -12.12 0.48
N ALA A 92 41.75 -11.24 1.16
CA ALA A 92 41.50 -9.86 0.73
C ALA A 92 42.40 -8.82 1.43
N ARG A 93 43.33 -9.22 2.31
CA ARG A 93 44.31 -8.27 2.87
C ARG A 93 45.33 -7.92 1.77
N PRO A 94 45.47 -6.64 1.36
CA PRO A 94 46.60 -6.25 0.52
C PRO A 94 47.90 -6.61 1.27
N PRO A 95 49.03 -6.85 0.56
CA PRO A 95 50.31 -7.10 1.21
C PRO A 95 50.51 -6.01 2.26
N ILE A 96 50.86 -6.40 3.48
CA ILE A 96 51.18 -5.46 4.55
C ILE A 96 52.48 -4.76 4.13
N THR A 97 52.35 -3.75 3.27
CA THR A 97 53.26 -2.62 3.30
C THR A 97 53.02 -2.00 4.67
N MET A 98 53.91 -2.30 5.61
CA MET A 98 54.03 -1.55 6.85
C MET A 98 54.33 -0.10 6.46
N TYR A 99 53.31 0.67 6.10
CA TYR A 99 53.41 2.12 6.17
C TYR A 99 53.60 2.40 7.65
N ARG A 100 54.84 2.67 8.03
CA ARG A 100 55.20 3.22 9.32
C ARG A 100 54.18 4.31 9.61
N GLN A 101 53.28 4.06 10.56
CA GLN A 101 52.32 5.05 11.05
C GLN A 101 53.09 6.08 11.90
N GLY A 102 54.12 6.69 11.32
CA GLY A 102 54.60 7.99 11.76
C GLY A 102 53.60 9.00 11.22
N SER A 103 53.02 9.76 12.14
CA SER A 103 52.19 10.95 11.91
C SER A 103 52.56 11.67 10.61
N LYS A 104 51.77 11.46 9.55
CA LYS A 104 51.88 12.20 8.28
C LYS A 104 51.89 13.72 8.52
N LEU A 105 51.21 14.17 9.59
CA LEU A 105 51.18 15.54 10.07
C LEU A 105 52.55 16.06 10.56
N ASP A 106 53.36 15.24 11.25
CA ASP A 106 54.68 15.68 11.74
C ASP A 106 55.68 15.82 10.59
N ARG A 107 55.48 15.09 9.50
CA ARG A 107 56.28 15.24 8.26
C ARG A 107 55.87 16.49 7.47
N LEU A 108 54.63 16.94 7.63
CA LEU A 108 54.12 18.17 7.01
C LEU A 108 54.53 19.40 7.81
N GLN A 109 54.74 19.29 9.12
CA GLN A 109 55.19 20.38 9.99
C GLN A 109 56.60 20.89 9.64
N VAL A 110 57.44 20.05 9.04
CA VAL A 110 58.81 20.40 8.63
C VAL A 110 58.77 21.19 7.31
N GLY A 111 59.02 22.50 7.39
CA GLY A 111 59.11 23.40 6.23
C GLY A 111 57.92 24.34 6.02
N LEU A 112 56.94 24.33 6.93
CA LEU A 112 55.81 25.26 6.93
C LEU A 112 56.14 26.58 7.66
N ASP A 113 55.44 27.65 7.27
CA ASP A 113 55.48 28.95 7.95
C ASP A 113 54.94 28.82 9.40
N PRO A 114 55.39 29.63 10.39
CA PRO A 114 54.91 29.57 11.78
C PRO A 114 53.39 29.51 11.96
N ILE A 115 52.62 30.21 11.12
CA ILE A 115 51.15 30.20 11.17
C ILE A 115 50.61 28.81 10.79
N ASP A 116 51.14 28.22 9.72
CA ASP A 116 50.74 26.90 9.25
C ASP A 116 51.17 25.79 10.23
N GLN A 117 52.29 25.96 10.93
CA GLN A 117 52.71 25.05 12.01
C GLN A 117 51.71 25.07 13.17
N GLU A 118 51.17 26.23 13.53
CA GLU A 118 50.14 26.36 14.57
C GLU A 118 48.83 25.67 14.14
N ILE A 119 48.45 25.80 12.87
CA ILE A 119 47.28 25.11 12.30
C ILE A 119 47.46 23.60 12.37
N VAL A 120 48.64 23.08 11.99
CA VAL A 120 48.94 21.64 12.06
C VAL A 120 48.89 21.13 13.51
N ASN A 121 49.42 21.91 14.47
CA ASN A 121 49.35 21.58 15.90
C ASN A 121 47.90 21.54 16.40
N ARG A 122 47.06 22.50 15.99
CA ARG A 122 45.64 22.55 16.34
C ARG A 122 44.87 21.36 15.75
N LEU A 123 45.14 21.01 14.49
CA LEU A 123 44.54 19.85 13.84
C LEU A 123 44.97 18.53 14.49
N LYS A 124 46.23 18.44 14.93
CA LYS A 124 46.74 17.29 15.68
C LYS A 124 46.00 17.15 17.01
N LYS A 125 45.83 18.27 17.73
CA LYS A 125 45.07 18.31 19.00
C LYS A 125 43.63 17.86 18.81
N LEU A 126 42.90 18.42 17.83
CA LEU A 126 41.52 18.03 17.52
C LEU A 126 41.40 16.55 17.15
N LYS A 127 42.34 16.04 16.34
CA LYS A 127 42.35 14.62 15.95
C LYS A 127 42.61 13.69 17.13
N ASP A 128 43.43 14.10 18.08
CA ASP A 128 43.70 13.32 19.28
C ASP A 128 42.53 13.42 20.29
N GLU A 129 41.80 14.54 20.32
CA GLU A 129 40.53 14.69 21.05
C GLU A 129 39.44 13.78 20.47
N ASP A 130 39.27 13.74 19.14
CA ASP A 130 38.29 12.87 18.46
C ASP A 130 38.55 11.38 18.68
N LYS A 131 39.82 10.97 18.79
CA LYS A 131 40.19 9.57 19.11
C LYS A 131 39.88 9.18 20.56
N GLN A 132 39.77 10.15 21.47
CA GLN A 132 39.46 9.88 22.87
C GLN A 132 37.97 9.70 23.11
N LEU A 133 37.11 10.06 22.16
CA LEU A 133 35.70 9.73 22.22
C LEU A 133 35.54 8.22 21.98
N PRO A 134 34.97 7.47 22.93
CA PRO A 134 34.65 6.07 22.69
C PRO A 134 33.69 6.00 21.49
N PRO A 135 33.82 4.98 20.61
CA PRO A 135 32.84 4.78 19.56
C PRO A 135 31.45 4.63 20.20
N PRO A 136 30.40 5.21 19.59
CA PRO A 136 29.05 5.08 20.11
C PRO A 136 28.68 3.60 20.24
N THR A 137 27.96 3.26 21.30
CA THR A 137 27.56 1.87 21.55
C THR A 137 26.55 1.41 20.50
N GLU A 138 26.46 0.09 20.27
CA GLU A 138 25.49 -0.45 19.30
C GLU A 138 24.05 -0.02 19.63
N ASP A 139 23.70 0.07 20.90
CA ASP A 139 22.38 0.51 21.35
C ASP A 139 22.12 1.99 21.05
N GLU A 140 23.13 2.85 21.21
CA GLU A 140 23.05 4.27 20.84
C GLU A 140 22.88 4.42 19.32
N ILE A 141 23.61 3.61 18.53
CA ILE A 141 23.49 3.58 17.08
C ILE A 141 22.08 3.11 16.67
N ARG A 142 21.54 2.05 17.30
CA ARG A 142 20.18 1.56 17.04
C ARG A 142 19.13 2.61 17.36
N ARG A 143 19.22 3.28 18.51
CA ARG A 143 18.31 4.37 18.89
C ARG A 143 18.36 5.52 17.89
N ARG A 144 19.57 5.93 17.46
CA ARG A 144 19.73 6.99 16.44
C ARG A 144 19.14 6.59 15.10
N LEU A 145 19.34 5.34 14.67
CA LEU A 145 18.78 4.82 13.43
C LEU A 145 17.25 4.75 13.48
N ALA A 146 16.66 4.37 14.62
CA ALA A 146 15.21 4.36 14.80
C ALA A 146 14.63 5.77 14.67
N LEU A 147 15.20 6.76 15.38
CA LEU A 147 14.78 8.17 15.26
C LEU A 147 14.94 8.73 13.84
N LEU A 148 15.98 8.32 13.10
CA LEU A 148 16.19 8.72 11.71
C LEU A 148 15.20 8.05 10.73
N GLN A 149 14.60 6.93 11.12
CA GLN A 149 13.59 6.20 10.35
C GLN A 149 12.17 6.54 10.81
N ASP A 150 12.00 7.57 11.66
CA ASP A 150 10.75 7.92 12.31
C ASP A 150 10.10 6.72 13.02
N GLN A 151 10.93 5.78 13.50
CA GLN A 151 10.52 4.62 14.30
C GLN A 151 10.81 4.89 15.76
N ASP A 152 9.90 4.49 16.63
CA ASP A 152 10.09 4.63 18.07
C ASP A 152 11.26 3.75 18.55
N PRO A 153 12.30 4.33 19.18
CA PRO A 153 13.50 3.60 19.57
C PRO A 153 13.27 2.58 20.70
N ASP A 154 12.18 2.73 21.45
CA ASP A 154 11.77 1.82 22.51
C ASP A 154 10.70 0.81 22.03
N PHE A 155 10.28 0.88 20.76
CA PHE A 155 9.34 -0.07 20.18
C PHE A 155 10.09 -1.31 19.65
N GLU A 156 10.06 -2.39 20.41
CA GLU A 156 10.55 -3.68 19.92
C GLU A 156 9.59 -4.18 18.82
N ASN A 157 10.05 -4.17 17.57
CA ASN A 157 9.34 -4.79 16.45
C ASN A 157 9.14 -6.28 16.74
N GLN A 158 8.01 -6.64 17.34
CA GLN A 158 7.60 -8.02 17.43
C GLN A 158 7.38 -8.54 16.00
N PRO A 159 7.90 -9.73 15.66
CA PRO A 159 7.67 -10.30 14.34
C PRO A 159 6.17 -10.52 14.16
N VAL A 160 5.52 -9.61 13.44
CA VAL A 160 4.11 -9.72 13.08
C VAL A 160 3.98 -10.94 12.17
N ASN A 161 3.19 -11.93 12.62
CA ASN A 161 2.89 -13.08 11.81
C ASN A 161 1.91 -12.67 10.70
N ILE A 162 2.44 -12.31 9.54
CA ILE A 162 1.69 -11.93 8.34
C ILE A 162 0.71 -13.00 7.82
N HIS A 163 0.72 -14.21 8.39
CA HIS A 163 -0.18 -15.30 8.06
C HIS A 163 -1.26 -15.53 9.13
N GLN A 164 -1.36 -14.69 10.15
CA GLN A 164 -2.51 -14.73 11.06
C GLN A 164 -3.78 -14.40 10.29
N VAL A 165 -4.74 -15.32 10.38
CA VAL A 165 -6.09 -15.11 9.85
C VAL A 165 -6.77 -14.08 10.75
N ASP A 166 -7.30 -13.02 10.14
CA ASP A 166 -8.02 -11.97 10.84
C ASP A 166 -9.31 -12.54 11.44
N THR A 167 -9.35 -12.64 12.77
CA THR A 167 -10.51 -13.14 13.52
C THR A 167 -11.50 -12.05 13.89
N ARG A 168 -11.23 -10.78 13.55
CA ARG A 168 -12.15 -9.67 13.82
C ARG A 168 -13.43 -9.83 13.01
N THR A 169 -14.52 -9.35 13.60
CA THR A 169 -15.82 -9.28 12.93
C THR A 169 -15.76 -8.27 11.78
N ASP A 170 -16.67 -8.40 10.81
CA ASP A 170 -16.68 -7.49 9.66
C ASP A 170 -17.00 -6.04 10.08
N GLN A 171 -17.77 -5.85 11.17
CA GLN A 171 -18.06 -4.54 11.74
C GLN A 171 -16.83 -3.91 12.41
N GLU A 172 -16.05 -4.69 13.16
CA GLU A 172 -14.79 -4.20 13.74
C GLU A 172 -13.79 -3.80 12.65
N LYS A 173 -13.74 -4.55 11.53
CA LYS A 173 -12.89 -4.19 10.39
C LYS A 173 -13.32 -2.88 9.73
N THR A 174 -14.63 -2.65 9.61
CA THR A 174 -15.12 -1.37 9.06
C THR A 174 -14.81 -0.21 9.99
N ASP A 175 -14.98 -0.40 11.30
CA ASP A 175 -14.72 0.65 12.29
C ASP A 175 -13.22 0.99 12.35
N ASP A 176 -12.34 -0.01 12.31
CA ASP A 176 -10.89 0.19 12.25
C ASP A 176 -10.47 0.93 10.96
N LEU A 177 -11.07 0.59 9.82
CA LEU A 177 -10.81 1.27 8.55
C LEU A 177 -11.27 2.74 8.60
N ILE A 178 -12.47 3.00 9.14
CA ILE A 178 -12.99 4.36 9.29
C ILE A 178 -12.04 5.17 10.19
N LYS A 179 -11.55 4.57 11.28
CA LYS A 179 -10.61 5.22 12.18
C LYS A 179 -9.30 5.60 11.50
N GLU A 180 -8.73 4.70 10.68
CA GLU A 180 -7.53 4.98 9.88
C GLU A 180 -7.74 6.21 8.97
N TYR A 181 -8.88 6.29 8.26
CA TYR A 181 -9.19 7.45 7.42
C TYR A 181 -9.31 8.76 8.21
N LEU A 182 -9.92 8.72 9.40
CA LEU A 182 -10.05 9.90 10.25
C LEU A 182 -8.69 10.40 10.75
N GLU A 183 -7.81 9.49 11.18
CA GLU A 183 -6.45 9.84 11.61
C GLU A 183 -5.65 10.48 10.45
N ILE A 184 -5.79 10.00 9.22
CA ILE A 184 -5.14 10.60 8.04
C ILE A 184 -5.64 12.04 7.80
N LEU A 185 -6.95 12.30 7.94
CA LEU A 185 -7.50 13.64 7.80
C LEU A 185 -6.97 14.60 8.88
N GLU A 186 -6.84 14.12 10.12
CA GLU A 186 -6.24 14.92 11.20
C GLU A 186 -4.77 15.29 10.90
N ILE A 187 -4.00 14.37 10.33
CA ILE A 187 -2.62 14.63 9.90
C ILE A 187 -2.59 15.62 8.72
N SER A 188 -3.47 15.47 7.72
CA SER A 188 -3.59 16.40 6.59
C SER A 188 -3.83 17.82 7.07
N LYS A 189 -4.79 18.00 7.98
CA LYS A 189 -5.10 19.29 8.60
C LYS A 189 -3.91 19.88 9.36
N ALA A 190 -3.22 19.07 10.16
CA ALA A 190 -2.03 19.52 10.89
C ALA A 190 -0.90 19.94 9.94
N SER A 191 -0.75 19.26 8.79
CA SER A 191 0.22 19.64 7.76
C SER A 191 -0.14 20.97 7.09
N GLY A 192 -1.43 21.24 6.85
CA GLY A 192 -1.90 22.54 6.36
C GLY A 192 -1.57 23.69 7.32
N GLU A 193 -1.73 23.49 8.64
CA GLU A 193 -1.34 24.50 9.63
C GLU A 193 0.18 24.79 9.60
N ILE A 194 1.00 23.75 9.46
CA ILE A 194 2.46 23.88 9.33
C ILE A 194 2.83 24.67 8.06
N ASP A 195 2.18 24.38 6.94
CA ASP A 195 2.44 25.07 5.68
C ASP A 195 2.06 26.55 5.76
N THR A 196 0.99 26.91 6.48
CA THR A 196 0.64 28.31 6.72
C THR A 196 1.67 29.06 7.56
N ASP A 197 2.28 28.42 8.57
CA ASP A 197 3.35 29.01 9.38
C ASP A 197 4.63 29.21 8.57
N ILE A 198 5.00 28.21 7.76
CA ILE A 198 6.15 28.30 6.85
C ILE A 198 5.92 29.43 5.84
N GLN A 199 4.73 29.53 5.27
CA GLN A 199 4.38 30.60 4.33
C GLN A 199 4.47 31.98 4.99
N ALA A 200 3.93 32.15 6.21
CA ALA A 200 4.03 33.38 6.97
C ALA A 200 5.50 33.75 7.27
N ARG A 201 6.34 32.77 7.58
CA ARG A 201 7.77 32.96 7.80
C ARG A 201 8.50 33.36 6.51
N LEU A 202 8.12 32.79 5.36
CA LEU A 202 8.66 33.16 4.05
C LEU A 202 8.26 34.58 3.64
N ASP A 203 7.02 34.99 3.91
CA ASP A 203 6.54 36.34 3.63
C ASP A 203 7.30 37.40 4.45
N ASN A 204 7.54 37.11 5.73
CA ASN A 204 8.36 37.94 6.61
C ASN A 204 9.80 38.08 6.09
N LEU A 205 10.39 36.99 5.57
CA LEU A 205 11.73 37.02 4.95
C LEU A 205 11.75 37.78 3.61
N ARG A 206 10.64 37.76 2.86
CA ARG A 206 10.46 38.51 1.61
C ARG A 206 10.14 39.98 1.83
N GLY A 207 9.92 40.41 3.07
CA GLY A 207 9.55 41.79 3.41
C GLY A 207 8.13 42.16 2.98
N ILE A 208 7.26 41.17 2.81
CA ILE A 208 5.85 41.35 2.47
C ILE A 208 5.08 41.37 3.80
N ASP A 209 4.52 42.52 4.17
CA ASP A 209 3.59 42.62 5.30
C ASP A 209 2.29 41.85 4.92
N SER A 210 2.11 40.61 5.39
CA SER A 210 0.89 39.80 5.15
C SER A 210 -0.41 40.47 5.64
N SER A 211 -0.31 41.57 6.41
CA SER A 211 -1.43 42.42 6.85
C SER A 211 -1.97 43.35 5.75
N LYS A 212 -1.17 43.72 4.74
CA LYS A 212 -1.59 44.67 3.69
C LYS A 212 -2.20 44.02 2.45
N HIS A 213 -2.03 42.72 2.24
CA HIS A 213 -2.51 42.00 1.06
C HIS A 213 -3.87 41.30 1.22
N LYS A 214 -4.55 41.45 2.37
CA LYS A 214 -5.88 40.84 2.60
C LYS A 214 -7.03 41.44 1.77
N ASN A 215 -6.80 42.48 0.97
CA ASN A 215 -7.87 43.24 0.33
C ASN A 215 -7.97 43.10 -1.19
N ASP A 216 -7.21 42.23 -1.85
CA ASP A 216 -7.27 42.19 -3.33
C ASP A 216 -6.95 40.81 -3.96
N ILE A 217 -7.42 39.73 -3.33
CA ILE A 217 -7.62 38.45 -4.02
C ILE A 217 -9.04 37.98 -3.68
N THR A 218 -9.93 38.36 -4.59
CA THR A 218 -11.22 37.75 -4.90
C THR A 218 -11.39 36.32 -4.39
N ASP A 219 -12.38 36.10 -3.54
CA ASP A 219 -13.63 35.38 -3.90
C ASP A 219 -13.48 34.10 -4.76
N PHE A 220 -12.44 33.32 -4.50
CA PHE A 220 -12.46 31.90 -4.77
C PHE A 220 -12.49 31.22 -3.41
N GLU A 221 -13.70 31.05 -2.88
CA GLU A 221 -13.97 29.87 -2.06
C GLU A 221 -13.74 28.68 -2.99
N GLU A 222 -12.49 28.27 -3.15
CA GLU A 222 -12.19 26.91 -3.55
C GLU A 222 -12.73 26.09 -2.37
N ASP A 223 -13.94 25.56 -2.57
CA ASP A 223 -14.58 24.56 -1.72
C ASP A 223 -13.55 23.43 -1.63
N ASP A 224 -12.67 23.53 -0.64
CA ASP A 224 -11.58 22.60 -0.43
C ASP A 224 -12.21 21.22 -0.33
N ASP A 225 -11.79 20.28 -1.18
CA ASP A 225 -12.39 18.95 -1.28
C ASP A 225 -12.50 18.29 0.11
N GLU A 226 -11.60 18.63 1.04
CA GLU A 226 -11.64 18.24 2.45
C GLU A 226 -12.87 18.78 3.21
N THR A 227 -13.26 20.03 2.99
CA THR A 227 -14.46 20.62 3.62
C THR A 227 -15.75 20.05 3.05
N ALA A 228 -15.78 19.80 1.73
CA ALA A 228 -16.89 19.15 1.05
C ALA A 228 -17.07 17.70 1.54
N THR A 229 -15.97 16.95 1.66
CA THR A 229 -15.99 15.57 2.19
C THR A 229 -16.39 15.54 3.66
N MET A 230 -15.89 16.45 4.50
CA MET A 230 -16.30 16.53 5.91
C MET A 230 -17.80 16.81 6.05
N LYS A 231 -18.37 17.68 5.21
CA LYS A 231 -19.81 17.99 5.19
C LYS A 231 -20.66 16.79 4.74
N VAL A 232 -20.17 16.02 3.77
CA VAL A 232 -20.84 14.77 3.31
C VAL A 232 -20.81 13.71 4.40
N ILE A 233 -19.68 13.51 5.09
CA ILE A 233 -19.55 12.56 6.21
C ILE A 233 -20.49 12.97 7.36
N GLN A 234 -20.51 14.25 7.72
CA GLN A 234 -21.39 14.77 8.77
C GLN A 234 -22.87 14.55 8.43
N LYS A 235 -23.24 14.74 7.16
CA LYS A 235 -24.61 14.48 6.68
C LYS A 235 -24.96 12.99 6.79
N ALA A 236 -24.08 12.10 6.36
CA ALA A 236 -24.30 10.66 6.43
C ALA A 236 -24.41 10.15 7.89
N LEU A 237 -23.57 10.67 8.80
CA LEU A 237 -23.67 10.35 10.23
C LEU A 237 -24.97 10.87 10.85
N ALA A 238 -25.38 12.09 10.50
CA ALA A 238 -26.67 12.62 10.95
C ALA A 238 -27.85 11.78 10.42
N GLU A 239 -27.80 11.36 9.16
CA GLU A 239 -28.79 10.50 8.53
C GLU A 239 -28.88 9.13 9.20
N ALA A 240 -27.73 8.47 9.46
CA ALA A 240 -27.69 7.20 10.19
C ALA A 240 -28.25 7.33 11.63
N THR A 241 -28.04 8.47 12.30
CA THR A 241 -28.64 8.69 13.63
C THR A 241 -30.15 8.91 13.57
N LEU A 242 -30.67 9.48 12.47
CA LEU A 242 -32.10 9.62 12.25
C LEU A 242 -32.72 8.27 11.89
N GLU A 243 -32.07 7.48 11.04
CA GLU A 243 -32.48 6.12 10.68
C GLU A 243 -32.45 5.18 11.89
N ALA A 244 -31.47 5.28 12.78
CA ALA A 244 -31.49 4.51 14.04
C ALA A 244 -32.63 4.93 14.99
N LYS A 245 -33.08 6.19 14.92
CA LYS A 245 -34.18 6.71 15.76
C LYS A 245 -35.57 6.47 15.15
N TYR A 246 -35.67 6.38 13.82
CA TYR A 246 -36.93 6.40 13.07
C TYR A 246 -37.04 5.31 11.98
N GLY A 247 -36.04 4.45 11.83
CA GLY A 247 -35.93 3.46 10.74
C GLY A 247 -36.68 2.15 10.98
N ASP A 248 -37.43 2.03 12.07
CA ASP A 248 -38.31 0.88 12.35
C ASP A 248 -39.80 1.27 12.28
N VAL A 249 -40.15 2.24 11.44
CA VAL A 249 -41.54 2.67 11.24
C VAL A 249 -42.01 2.17 9.86
N ASP A 250 -42.36 0.88 9.79
CA ASP A 250 -43.26 0.33 8.76
C ASP A 250 -44.75 0.64 9.09
N GLU A 251 -44.99 1.74 9.82
CA GLU A 251 -46.32 2.19 10.17
C GLU A 251 -46.62 3.44 9.34
N LEU A 252 -47.44 3.23 8.31
CA LEU A 252 -48.20 4.26 7.62
C LEU A 252 -49.00 5.08 8.64
N VAL A 253 -48.36 6.07 9.25
CA VAL A 253 -49.06 7.08 10.05
C VAL A 253 -49.24 8.29 9.14
N ASP A 254 -50.44 8.37 8.57
CA ASP A 254 -50.94 9.56 7.91
C ASP A 254 -50.81 10.75 8.87
N ILE A 255 -49.93 11.70 8.55
CA ILE A 255 -49.82 12.95 9.31
C ILE A 255 -51.07 13.78 9.00
N GLU A 256 -52.01 13.74 9.94
CA GLU A 256 -53.23 14.55 9.94
C GLU A 256 -52.87 16.05 9.98
N THR A 257 -52.94 16.72 8.83
CA THR A 257 -53.04 18.18 8.79
C THR A 257 -54.46 18.60 9.17
N GLU A 258 -54.65 18.91 10.45
CA GLU A 258 -55.87 19.54 10.94
C GLU A 258 -55.92 21.03 10.56
N GLN A 259 -56.54 21.36 9.42
CA GLN A 259 -57.29 22.61 9.28
C GLN A 259 -58.64 22.31 8.62
N GLY A 260 -59.67 22.36 9.46
CA GLY A 260 -60.99 21.82 9.18
C GLY A 260 -61.81 22.60 8.16
N ALA A 261 -62.56 21.83 7.37
CA ALA A 261 -63.96 22.10 7.04
C ALA A 261 -64.58 20.80 6.47
N GLN A 262 -65.61 20.31 7.16
CA GLN A 262 -66.37 19.12 6.80
C GLN A 262 -67.19 19.33 5.51
N CYS A 263 -67.14 18.40 4.55
CA CYS A 263 -68.24 17.44 4.33
C CYS A 263 -68.01 16.54 3.09
N SER A 264 -68.23 15.23 3.30
CA SER A 264 -68.69 14.21 2.34
C SER A 264 -67.87 13.84 1.10
N LYS A 265 -67.42 12.57 1.10
CA LYS A 265 -67.24 11.65 -0.05
C LYS A 265 -66.49 12.22 -1.26
N ASN A 266 -65.26 11.79 -1.48
CA ASN A 266 -64.83 11.27 -2.78
C ASN A 266 -63.49 10.52 -2.68
N THR A 267 -63.46 9.36 -3.34
CA THR A 267 -62.30 8.54 -3.68
C THR A 267 -61.18 9.36 -4.31
N HIS A 268 -59.97 9.32 -3.74
CA HIS A 268 -58.79 9.98 -4.30
C HIS A 268 -58.45 9.34 -5.65
N HIS A 269 -58.63 10.14 -6.69
CA HIS A 269 -58.32 9.84 -8.07
C HIS A 269 -56.97 10.51 -8.36
N ASP A 270 -55.90 9.72 -8.42
CA ASP A 270 -54.63 10.20 -8.98
C ASP A 270 -54.84 10.52 -10.45
N ASP A 271 -54.42 11.71 -10.86
CA ASP A 271 -54.58 12.32 -12.19
C ASP A 271 -53.82 11.54 -13.29
N TYR A 272 -54.27 10.32 -13.60
CA TYR A 272 -53.93 9.64 -14.84
C TYR A 272 -54.62 10.38 -15.99
N VAL A 273 -53.87 11.26 -16.65
CA VAL A 273 -54.35 11.91 -17.87
C VAL A 273 -54.36 10.86 -18.98
N ASP A 274 -55.55 10.38 -19.32
CA ASP A 274 -55.81 9.40 -20.39
C ASP A 274 -55.31 9.94 -21.76
N THR A 275 -54.03 9.69 -22.06
CA THR A 275 -53.29 10.16 -23.26
C THR A 275 -52.59 9.01 -23.95
N CYS A 276 -52.23 9.18 -25.22
CA CYS A 276 -51.39 8.22 -25.91
C CYS A 276 -49.96 8.25 -25.33
N VAL A 277 -49.36 7.08 -25.13
CA VAL A 277 -47.99 6.97 -24.58
C VAL A 277 -46.91 7.55 -25.52
N LEU A 278 -47.23 7.69 -26.82
CA LEU A 278 -46.30 8.16 -27.85
C LEU A 278 -46.62 9.59 -28.33
N CYS A 279 -47.81 10.12 -28.03
CA CYS A 279 -48.20 11.48 -28.36
C CYS A 279 -49.23 12.03 -27.37
N ASP A 280 -49.33 13.35 -27.22
CA ASP A 280 -50.25 13.97 -26.25
C ASP A 280 -51.74 13.92 -26.67
N GLN A 281 -52.12 13.00 -27.57
CA GLN A 281 -53.49 12.84 -28.04
C GLN A 281 -54.35 12.17 -26.96
N THR A 282 -55.50 12.79 -26.64
CA THR A 282 -56.47 12.29 -25.64
C THR A 282 -57.72 11.66 -26.27
N ALA A 283 -57.89 11.80 -27.59
CA ALA A 283 -59.08 11.36 -28.31
C ALA A 283 -58.85 10.07 -29.09
N ASN A 284 -59.87 9.19 -29.10
CA ASN A 284 -59.88 7.92 -29.85
C ASN A 284 -58.73 6.96 -29.50
N LEU A 285 -58.41 6.86 -28.21
CA LEU A 285 -57.37 5.96 -27.73
C LEU A 285 -57.79 4.49 -27.86
N VAL A 286 -56.80 3.65 -28.13
CA VAL A 286 -56.89 2.19 -28.14
C VAL A 286 -55.96 1.64 -27.07
N MET A 287 -56.45 0.69 -26.29
CA MET A 287 -55.66 -0.01 -25.27
C MET A 287 -55.06 -1.28 -25.86
N CYS A 288 -53.75 -1.43 -25.79
CA CYS A 288 -53.06 -2.63 -26.24
C CYS A 288 -53.06 -3.72 -25.16
N LYS A 289 -53.60 -4.91 -25.45
CA LYS A 289 -53.58 -6.05 -24.52
C LYS A 289 -52.22 -6.75 -24.42
N GLY A 290 -51.35 -6.57 -25.41
CA GLY A 290 -49.98 -7.12 -25.41
C GLY A 290 -49.01 -6.28 -24.59
N CYS A 291 -49.20 -4.95 -24.56
CA CYS A 291 -48.37 -4.00 -23.82
C CYS A 291 -48.98 -3.63 -22.47
N THR A 292 -49.44 -4.63 -21.70
CA THR A 292 -49.90 -4.42 -20.31
C THR A 292 -50.95 -3.32 -20.09
N GLY A 293 -51.78 -3.00 -21.09
CA GLY A 293 -52.85 -2.01 -20.98
C GLY A 293 -52.47 -0.58 -21.39
N ASP A 294 -51.35 -0.38 -22.07
CA ASP A 294 -50.91 0.94 -22.56
C ASP A 294 -51.88 1.53 -23.60
N LEU A 295 -52.07 2.85 -23.55
CA LEU A 295 -52.96 3.61 -24.42
C LEU A 295 -52.20 4.20 -25.62
N TYR A 296 -52.72 3.99 -26.82
CA TYR A 296 -52.16 4.54 -28.07
C TYR A 296 -53.25 5.21 -28.88
N CYS A 297 -52.92 6.20 -29.72
CA CYS A 297 -53.82 6.58 -30.81
C CYS A 297 -53.69 5.55 -31.96
N PRO A 298 -54.67 5.47 -32.88
CA PRO A 298 -54.65 4.44 -33.93
C PRO A 298 -53.41 4.50 -34.82
N VAL A 299 -52.92 5.70 -35.10
CA VAL A 299 -51.72 5.93 -35.93
C VAL A 299 -50.46 5.44 -35.20
N CYS A 300 -50.25 5.90 -33.96
CA CYS A 300 -49.10 5.47 -33.17
C CYS A 300 -49.11 3.97 -32.88
N PHE A 301 -50.30 3.36 -32.78
CA PHE A 301 -50.41 1.91 -32.61
C PHE A 301 -49.92 1.16 -33.85
N GLU A 302 -50.40 1.52 -35.05
CA GLU A 302 -50.04 0.86 -36.32
C GLU A 302 -48.58 1.11 -36.72
N ASP A 303 -48.06 2.32 -36.46
CA ASP A 303 -46.67 2.67 -36.78
C ASP A 303 -45.63 1.96 -35.90
N ASN A 304 -46.00 1.58 -34.66
CA ASN A 304 -45.07 1.04 -33.66
C ASN A 304 -45.30 -0.43 -33.32
N HIS A 305 -46.31 -1.07 -33.89
CA HIS A 305 -46.55 -2.50 -33.75
C HIS A 305 -46.41 -3.17 -35.12
N ASP A 306 -45.29 -3.86 -35.32
CA ASP A 306 -45.01 -4.59 -36.57
C ASP A 306 -46.16 -5.53 -36.95
N ASP A 307 -46.54 -5.54 -38.23
CA ASP A 307 -47.59 -6.42 -38.80
C ASP A 307 -47.40 -7.90 -38.44
N PHE A 308 -46.14 -8.32 -38.27
CA PHE A 308 -45.79 -9.69 -37.91
C PHE A 308 -46.11 -10.03 -36.44
N GLU A 309 -46.15 -9.06 -35.52
CA GLU A 309 -46.43 -9.26 -34.09
C GLU A 309 -47.83 -8.79 -33.66
N MET A 310 -48.59 -8.18 -34.58
CA MET A 310 -49.97 -7.72 -34.39
C MET A 310 -50.92 -8.80 -33.82
N HIS A 311 -50.64 -10.08 -34.08
CA HIS A 311 -51.42 -11.20 -33.55
C HIS A 311 -51.32 -11.37 -32.02
N LYS A 312 -50.27 -10.84 -31.38
CA LYS A 312 -50.08 -10.83 -29.91
C LYS A 312 -50.53 -9.53 -29.26
N HIS A 313 -50.57 -8.45 -30.05
CA HIS A 313 -50.90 -7.09 -29.59
C HIS A 313 -52.29 -6.69 -30.07
N THR A 314 -53.33 -7.37 -29.57
CA THR A 314 -54.72 -7.00 -29.90
C THR A 314 -55.16 -5.74 -29.16
N THR A 315 -55.81 -4.82 -29.86
CA THR A 315 -56.34 -3.58 -29.26
C THR A 315 -57.81 -3.68 -28.88
N VAL A 316 -58.21 -2.89 -27.87
CA VAL A 316 -59.61 -2.63 -27.54
C VAL A 316 -59.85 -1.12 -27.47
N PRO A 317 -61.01 -0.62 -27.94
CA PRO A 317 -61.31 0.80 -27.90
C PRO A 317 -61.39 1.27 -26.44
N PHE A 318 -60.58 2.28 -26.09
CA PHE A 318 -60.60 2.87 -24.77
C PHE A 318 -61.70 3.93 -24.69
N LYS A 319 -62.53 3.85 -23.66
CA LYS A 319 -63.53 4.87 -23.36
C LYS A 319 -63.01 5.69 -22.20
N PRO A 320 -62.61 6.95 -22.42
CA PRO A 320 -62.13 7.80 -21.33
C PRO A 320 -63.23 7.93 -20.28
N ARG A 321 -62.82 7.98 -19.01
CA ARG A 321 -63.76 8.30 -17.95
C ARG A 321 -64.22 9.74 -18.18
N LYS A 322 -65.53 9.93 -18.38
CA LYS A 322 -66.09 11.27 -18.44
C LYS A 322 -65.93 11.87 -17.04
N TYR A 323 -64.95 12.74 -16.84
CA TYR A 323 -65.01 13.69 -15.75
C TYR A 323 -66.23 14.56 -16.03
N SER A 324 -67.23 14.40 -15.19
CA SER A 324 -68.38 15.29 -15.20
C SER A 324 -67.86 16.59 -14.60
N ASP A 325 -67.86 17.67 -15.38
CA ASP A 325 -67.59 19.03 -14.88
C ASP A 325 -68.44 19.34 -13.63
#